data_AF-A0A263HDW8-F1
#
_entry.id   AF-A0A263HDW8-F1
#
_cell.length_a   1.000
_cell.length_b   1.000
_cell.length_c   1.000
_cell.angle_alpha   90.00
_cell.angle_beta   90.00
_cell.angle_gamma   90.00
#
_symmetry.space_group_name_H-M   'P 1'
#
loop_
_entity.id
_entity.type
_entity.pdbx_description
1 polymer ?
#
loop_
_entity_poly.entity_id
_entity_poly.type
_entity_poly.pdbx_seq_one_letter_code
_entity_poly.pdbx_strand_id
1 'polypeptide(L)'
;MTNLAILNNSIRTLNNLYSLADLHRASGNDPKHRPTYFLRNDQTKALIAEIESENPTCEKSHSSVLIVKNGIGTYACKEIVIAYAAWISPQFHLVVLRAFLNQVEQPKQLTLPEPEKKYTFDFTEDELQSLVWAWFAFVRGIHTFRYIYPMFQKLGSNMAGEIYGQGFEYSHTAQSAHKILERITKEFDCDPMTSWRVLKYVREFDPTFKKLVI
;
A
#
# COMPACT_ATOMS: atom_id res chain seq x y z
N MET A 1 9.36 2.58 19.36
CA MET A 1 9.08 2.09 20.72
C MET A 1 7.59 2.22 20.98
N THR A 2 6.84 1.11 20.98
CA THR A 2 5.39 1.13 21.26
C THR A 2 5.16 1.00 22.76
N ASN A 3 5.13 2.13 23.48
CA ASN A 3 4.75 2.15 24.89
C ASN A 3 3.22 2.05 25.00
N LEU A 4 2.71 0.93 25.51
CA LEU A 4 1.33 0.85 25.97
C LEU A 4 1.24 1.47 27.36
N ALA A 5 0.36 2.45 27.50
CA ALA A 5 -0.03 2.98 28.80
C ALA A 5 -1.42 2.44 29.16
N ILE A 6 -1.53 1.73 30.27
CA ILE A 6 -2.82 1.32 30.84
C ILE A 6 -2.98 2.06 32.17
N LEU A 7 -4.05 2.85 32.31
CA LEU A 7 -4.36 3.61 33.54
C LEU A 7 -3.17 4.47 34.02
N ASN A 8 -2.55 5.24 33.12
CA ASN A 8 -1.35 6.07 33.36
C ASN A 8 -0.07 5.32 33.76
N ASN A 9 -0.06 3.99 33.75
CA ASN A 9 1.15 3.20 33.98
C ASN A 9 1.74 2.72 32.65
N SER A 10 3.01 3.04 32.42
CA SER A 10 3.77 2.53 31.27
C SER A 10 4.05 1.05 31.45
N ILE A 11 3.55 0.22 30.53
CA ILE A 11 3.78 -1.22 30.52
C ILE A 11 5.00 -1.50 29.65
N ARG A 12 6.03 -2.11 30.24
CA ARG A 12 7.23 -2.51 29.49
C ARG A 12 6.90 -3.66 28.54
N THR A 13 7.39 -3.53 27.31
CA THR A 13 7.31 -4.57 26.28
C THR A 13 8.69 -5.13 25.98
N LEU A 14 8.81 -6.45 25.88
CA LEU A 14 10.04 -7.15 25.50
C LEU A 14 9.70 -8.18 24.42
N ASN A 15 10.29 -8.07 23.23
CA ASN A 15 10.03 -8.97 22.10
C ASN A 15 8.54 -9.25 21.85
N ASN A 16 7.71 -8.20 21.79
CA ASN A 16 6.24 -8.27 21.65
C ASN A 16 5.45 -8.93 22.81
N LEU A 17 6.09 -9.17 23.95
CA LEU A 17 5.46 -9.62 25.19
C LEU A 17 5.31 -8.47 26.19
N TYR A 18 4.30 -8.56 27.06
CA TYR A 18 3.95 -7.53 28.03
C TYR A 18 4.26 -7.96 29.46
N SER A 19 4.76 -7.02 30.26
CA SER A 19 5.12 -7.27 31.66
C SER A 19 3.90 -7.44 32.57
N LEU A 20 3.66 -8.66 33.06
CA LEU A 20 2.61 -8.96 34.05
C LEU A 20 2.86 -8.27 35.39
N ALA A 21 4.13 -8.00 35.73
CA ALA A 21 4.49 -7.29 36.95
C ALA A 21 4.04 -5.81 36.90
N ASP A 22 4.14 -5.17 35.74
CA ASP A 22 3.70 -3.78 35.57
C ASP A 22 2.15 -3.71 35.54
N LEU A 23 1.49 -4.71 34.96
CA LEU A 23 0.03 -4.89 35.03
C LEU A 23 -0.49 -5.11 36.46
N HIS A 24 0.21 -5.94 37.25
CA HIS A 24 -0.13 -6.16 38.66
C HIS A 24 -0.03 -4.87 39.47
N ARG A 25 0.97 -4.03 39.19
CA ARG A 25 1.09 -2.71 39.80
C ARG A 25 -0.05 -1.79 39.36
N ALA A 26 -0.40 -1.80 38.07
CA ALA A 26 -1.50 -1.01 37.53
C ALA A 26 -2.87 -1.43 38.07
N SER A 27 -3.04 -2.68 38.50
CA SER A 27 -4.28 -3.20 39.08
C SER A 27 -4.43 -2.98 40.58
N GLY A 28 -3.47 -2.29 41.24
CA GLY A 28 -3.53 -2.00 42.68
C GLY A 28 -2.60 -2.84 43.56
N ASN A 29 -1.73 -3.69 42.99
CA ASN A 29 -0.64 -4.40 43.69
C ASN A 29 -1.08 -5.29 44.88
N ASP A 30 -2.30 -5.81 44.87
CA ASP A 30 -2.79 -6.72 45.92
C ASP A 30 -1.96 -8.03 45.94
N PRO A 31 -1.42 -8.48 47.09
CA PRO A 31 -0.66 -9.72 47.19
C PRO A 31 -1.37 -10.98 46.64
N LYS A 32 -2.71 -11.03 46.70
CA LYS A 32 -3.51 -12.17 46.20
C LYS A 32 -3.40 -12.32 44.69
N HIS A 33 -3.20 -11.21 43.99
CA HIS A 33 -3.18 -11.16 42.54
C HIS A 33 -1.78 -11.27 41.95
N ARG A 34 -0.77 -11.74 42.69
CA ARG A 34 0.59 -11.87 42.14
C ARG A 34 0.61 -12.79 40.90
N PRO A 35 1.36 -12.44 39.84
CA PRO A 35 1.48 -13.28 38.63
C PRO A 35 1.90 -14.73 38.91
N THR A 36 2.67 -14.95 39.99
CA THR A 36 3.09 -16.29 40.43
C THR A 36 1.93 -17.20 40.78
N TYR A 37 0.84 -16.67 41.34
CA TYR A 37 -0.36 -17.45 41.65
C TYR A 37 -1.19 -17.72 40.39
N PHE A 38 -1.30 -16.72 39.52
CA PHE A 38 -2.00 -16.86 38.25
C PHE A 38 -1.40 -17.96 37.36
N LEU A 39 -0.06 -18.02 37.25
CA LEU A 39 0.62 -19.05 36.46
C LEU A 39 0.49 -20.47 37.04
N ARG A 40 0.13 -20.60 38.32
CA ARG A 40 -0.11 -21.90 38.96
C ARG A 40 -1.52 -22.43 38.73
N ASN A 41 -2.46 -21.58 38.32
CA ASN A 41 -3.85 -21.96 38.06
C ASN A 41 -3.92 -22.93 36.88
N ASP A 42 -4.74 -23.97 37.01
CA ASP A 42 -4.83 -25.03 35.99
C ASP A 42 -5.47 -24.53 34.69
N GLN A 43 -6.43 -23.58 34.79
CA GLN A 43 -6.99 -22.91 33.61
C GLN A 43 -5.93 -22.12 32.83
N THR A 44 -5.02 -21.45 33.53
CA THR A 44 -3.93 -20.69 32.90
C THR A 44 -2.94 -21.62 32.22
N LYS A 45 -2.57 -22.74 32.85
CA LYS A 45 -1.69 -23.74 32.24
C LYS A 45 -2.31 -24.34 30.97
N ALA A 46 -3.61 -24.65 31.02
CA ALA A 46 -4.33 -25.16 29.86
C ALA A 46 -4.35 -24.15 28.71
N LEU A 47 -4.61 -22.87 29.01
CA LEU A 47 -4.57 -21.80 28.01
C LEU A 47 -3.17 -21.62 27.39
N ILE A 48 -2.12 -21.68 28.21
CA ILE A 48 -0.73 -21.62 27.74
C ILE A 48 -0.44 -22.78 26.79
N ALA A 49 -0.84 -24.00 27.15
CA ALA A 49 -0.64 -25.19 26.33
C ALA A 49 -1.38 -25.10 24.99
N GLU A 50 -2.61 -24.58 24.98
CA GLU A 50 -3.39 -24.38 23.75
C GLU A 50 -2.69 -23.40 22.80
N ILE A 51 -2.24 -22.24 23.33
CA ILE A 51 -1.53 -21.21 22.55
C ILE A 51 -0.22 -21.74 21.97
N GLU A 52 0.49 -22.57 22.72
CA GLU A 52 1.72 -23.24 22.27
C GLU A 52 1.44 -24.29 21.18
N SER A 53 0.27 -24.95 21.23
CA SER A 53 -0.13 -25.97 20.25
C SER A 53 -0.60 -25.39 18.91
N GLU A 54 -1.24 -24.21 18.91
CA GLU A 54 -1.71 -23.52 17.69
C GLU A 54 -0.59 -22.83 16.90
N ASN A 55 0.57 -22.55 17.52
CA ASN A 55 1.68 -21.81 16.91
C ASN A 55 2.97 -22.63 16.67
N PRO A 56 2.95 -23.78 15.97
CA PRO A 56 4.16 -24.58 15.76
C PRO A 56 5.13 -24.01 14.69
N THR A 57 4.72 -23.03 13.88
CA THR A 57 5.45 -22.58 12.68
C THR A 57 6.34 -21.34 12.82
N CYS A 58 6.45 -20.70 13.98
CA CYS A 58 7.38 -19.60 14.18
C CYS A 58 8.59 -20.06 15.00
N GLU A 59 9.78 -19.97 14.38
CA GLU A 59 11.10 -20.03 15.00
C GLU A 59 11.08 -19.64 16.48
N LYS A 60 11.42 -20.58 17.39
CA LYS A 60 11.94 -20.52 18.79
C LYS A 60 11.97 -19.19 19.61
N SER A 61 11.21 -18.17 19.23
CA SER A 61 11.37 -16.76 19.59
C SER A 61 10.08 -16.15 20.12
N HIS A 62 8.95 -16.85 19.95
CA HIS A 62 7.64 -16.43 20.44
C HIS A 62 7.16 -17.39 21.54
N SER A 63 7.81 -17.37 22.70
CA SER A 63 7.28 -18.07 23.87
C SER A 63 6.00 -17.38 24.36
N SER A 64 4.95 -18.17 24.65
CA SER A 64 3.68 -17.74 25.25
C SER A 64 3.89 -16.94 26.54
N VAL A 65 4.89 -17.36 27.33
CA VAL A 65 5.36 -16.73 28.56
C VAL A 65 6.88 -16.77 28.60
N LEU A 66 7.51 -15.63 28.87
CA LEU A 66 8.93 -15.53 29.21
C LEU A 66 9.12 -15.18 30.68
N ILE A 67 9.87 -16.02 31.39
CA ILE A 67 10.35 -15.72 32.74
C ILE A 67 11.81 -15.29 32.61
N VAL A 68 12.07 -14.00 32.73
CA VAL A 68 13.44 -13.47 32.67
C VAL A 68 14.13 -13.72 34.01
N LYS A 69 15.07 -14.66 34.04
CA LYS A 69 16.01 -14.82 35.16
C LYS A 69 17.16 -13.82 34.93
N ASN A 70 17.43 -12.96 35.92
CA ASN A 70 18.36 -11.80 35.92
C ASN A 70 17.80 -10.42 35.53
N GLY A 71 16.48 -10.27 35.38
CA GLY A 71 15.81 -8.98 35.22
C GLY A 71 14.34 -9.12 35.58
N ILE A 72 13.94 -8.51 36.70
CA ILE A 72 12.70 -8.80 37.43
C ILE A 72 11.45 -8.57 36.57
N GLY A 73 10.82 -9.66 36.08
CA GLY A 73 9.51 -9.59 35.43
C GLY A 73 9.09 -10.89 34.74
N THR A 74 7.79 -11.22 34.86
CA THR A 74 7.14 -12.23 34.03
C THR A 74 6.53 -11.50 32.82
N TYR A 75 6.90 -11.90 31.60
CA TYR A 75 6.39 -11.33 30.37
C TYR A 75 5.49 -12.35 29.66
N ALA A 76 4.36 -11.90 29.12
CA ALA A 76 3.40 -12.80 28.46
C ALA A 76 2.77 -12.16 27.22
N CYS A 77 2.24 -12.99 26.32
CA CYS A 77 1.53 -12.54 25.11
C CYS A 77 0.18 -11.87 25.44
N LYS A 78 -0.45 -11.24 24.44
CA LYS A 78 -1.68 -10.42 24.62
C LYS A 78 -2.81 -11.22 25.25
N GLU A 79 -2.98 -12.45 24.79
CA GLU A 79 -4.03 -13.39 25.18
C GLU A 79 -3.92 -13.72 26.68
N ILE A 80 -2.71 -14.06 27.12
CA ILE A 80 -2.42 -14.35 28.53
C ILE A 80 -2.58 -13.09 29.40
N VAL A 81 -2.22 -11.92 28.89
CA VAL A 81 -2.39 -10.64 29.59
C VAL A 81 -3.87 -10.31 29.79
N ILE A 82 -4.70 -10.52 28.78
CA ILE A 82 -6.16 -10.32 28.85
C ILE A 82 -6.75 -11.32 29.85
N ALA A 83 -6.36 -12.59 29.80
CA ALA A 83 -6.77 -13.61 30.74
C ALA A 83 -6.36 -13.28 32.19
N TYR A 84 -5.16 -12.73 32.39
CA TYR A 84 -4.70 -12.27 33.69
C TYR A 84 -5.54 -11.12 34.23
N ALA A 85 -5.89 -10.14 33.37
CA ALA A 85 -6.76 -9.05 33.76
C ALA A 85 -8.17 -9.54 34.14
N ALA A 86 -8.71 -10.52 33.40
CA ALA A 86 -9.97 -11.21 33.72
C ALA A 86 -9.94 -11.89 35.08
N TRP A 87 -8.83 -12.54 35.42
CA TRP A 87 -8.64 -13.22 36.70
C TRP A 87 -8.57 -12.25 37.89
N ILE A 88 -8.04 -11.04 37.69
CA ILE A 88 -7.98 -10.01 38.73
C ILE A 88 -9.38 -9.44 39.01
N SER A 89 -10.04 -8.88 38.00
CA SER A 89 -11.42 -8.40 38.13
C SER A 89 -12.07 -8.14 36.76
N PRO A 90 -13.40 -8.28 36.64
CA PRO A 90 -14.11 -7.96 35.39
C PRO A 90 -13.97 -6.50 34.96
N GLN A 91 -13.89 -5.56 35.92
CA GLN A 91 -13.72 -4.13 35.61
C GLN A 91 -12.34 -3.85 35.01
N PHE A 92 -11.29 -4.41 35.60
CA PHE A 92 -9.92 -4.27 35.09
C PHE A 92 -9.75 -4.96 33.74
N HIS A 93 -10.38 -6.12 33.56
CA HIS A 93 -10.43 -6.82 32.28
C HIS A 93 -10.98 -5.93 31.15
N LEU A 94 -12.12 -5.27 31.34
CA LEU A 94 -12.69 -4.39 30.31
C LEU A 94 -11.76 -3.24 29.95
N VAL A 95 -11.04 -2.68 30.93
CA VAL A 95 -10.07 -1.60 30.68
C VAL A 95 -8.90 -2.10 29.84
N VAL A 96 -8.32 -3.24 30.20
CA VAL A 96 -7.18 -3.84 29.48
C VAL A 96 -7.60 -4.29 28.08
N LEU A 97 -8.77 -4.94 27.96
CA LEU A 97 -9.32 -5.38 26.69
C LEU A 97 -9.58 -4.19 25.76
N ARG A 98 -10.24 -3.13 26.24
CA ARG A 98 -10.44 -1.89 25.46
C ARG A 98 -9.11 -1.24 25.10
N ALA A 99 -8.11 -1.24 25.98
CA ALA A 99 -6.80 -0.70 25.68
C ALA A 99 -6.11 -1.47 24.53
N PHE A 100 -6.21 -2.80 24.51
CA PHE A 100 -5.68 -3.61 23.42
C PHE A 100 -6.48 -3.50 22.12
N LEU A 101 -7.81 -3.49 22.19
CA LEU A 101 -8.68 -3.26 21.03
C LEU A 101 -8.40 -1.88 20.44
N ASN A 102 -8.32 -0.83 21.26
CA ASN A 102 -7.95 0.52 20.85
C ASN A 102 -6.50 0.64 20.35
N GLN A 103 -5.62 -0.32 20.65
CA GLN A 103 -4.27 -0.38 20.10
C GLN A 103 -4.25 -1.06 18.72
N VAL A 104 -5.11 -2.05 18.49
CA VAL A 104 -5.38 -2.59 17.14
C VAL A 104 -6.14 -1.55 16.30
N GLU A 105 -6.99 -0.74 16.94
CA GLU A 105 -7.72 0.41 16.39
C GLU A 105 -6.99 1.75 16.57
N GLN A 106 -5.71 1.77 16.96
CA GLN A 106 -4.90 2.90 16.52
C GLN A 106 -4.96 2.78 15.00
N PRO A 107 -5.45 3.80 14.28
CA PRO A 107 -5.54 3.70 12.86
C PRO A 107 -4.10 3.56 12.35
N LYS A 108 -3.66 2.31 12.09
CA LYS A 108 -3.21 2.03 10.74
C LYS A 108 -4.38 2.46 9.89
N GLN A 109 -4.37 3.74 9.55
CA GLN A 109 -5.02 4.25 8.39
C GLN A 109 -4.56 3.24 7.33
N LEU A 110 -5.44 2.30 6.99
CA LEU A 110 -5.56 1.85 5.63
C LEU A 110 -5.73 3.18 4.93
N THR A 111 -4.62 3.77 4.51
CA THR A 111 -4.67 4.95 3.67
C THR A 111 -5.56 4.47 2.55
N LEU A 112 -6.78 5.03 2.47
CA LEU A 112 -7.46 5.10 1.19
C LEU A 112 -6.35 5.47 0.21
N PRO A 113 -6.21 4.77 -0.94
CA PRO A 113 -5.21 5.14 -1.92
C PRO A 113 -5.27 6.66 -2.04
N GLU A 114 -4.14 7.33 -1.78
CA GLU A 114 -4.08 8.79 -1.78
C GLU A 114 -4.87 9.24 -3.00
N PRO A 115 -5.89 10.12 -2.84
CA PRO A 115 -6.73 10.50 -3.97
C PRO A 115 -5.82 10.90 -5.10
N GLU A 116 -6.04 10.33 -6.29
CA GLU A 116 -5.15 10.53 -7.43
C GLU A 116 -4.78 12.01 -7.53
N LYS A 117 -3.48 12.31 -7.58
CA LYS A 117 -2.99 13.69 -7.67
C LYS A 117 -3.51 14.28 -8.97
N LYS A 118 -4.49 15.19 -8.87
CA LYS A 118 -5.08 15.91 -9.99
C LYS A 118 -4.48 17.30 -10.07
N TYR A 119 -4.23 17.75 -11.28
CA TYR A 119 -3.76 19.08 -11.58
C TYR A 119 -4.76 19.75 -12.51
N THR A 120 -5.01 21.04 -12.27
CA THR A 120 -5.86 21.88 -13.12
C THR A 120 -4.96 22.90 -13.78
N PHE A 121 -5.07 23.02 -15.10
CA PHE A 121 -4.33 23.97 -15.91
C PHE A 121 -5.28 24.61 -16.91
N ASP A 122 -5.08 25.90 -17.15
CA ASP A 122 -5.72 26.61 -18.24
C ASP A 122 -4.78 26.59 -19.45
N PHE A 123 -5.33 26.41 -20.65
CA PHE A 123 -4.59 26.43 -21.90
C PHE A 123 -5.11 27.56 -22.77
N THR A 124 -4.20 28.25 -23.44
CA THR A 124 -4.54 29.07 -24.60
C THR A 124 -4.87 28.18 -25.79
N GLU A 125 -5.58 28.73 -26.76
CA GLU A 125 -5.92 28.03 -28.00
C GLU A 125 -4.67 27.53 -28.73
N ASP A 126 -3.64 28.39 -28.86
CA ASP A 126 -2.39 28.06 -29.54
C ASP A 126 -1.61 26.94 -28.82
N GLU A 127 -1.59 26.93 -27.49
CA GLU A 127 -0.96 25.85 -26.71
C GLU A 127 -1.66 24.52 -26.94
N LEU A 128 -3.00 24.52 -26.93
CA LEU A 128 -3.77 23.32 -27.15
C LEU A 128 -3.59 22.79 -28.59
N GLN A 129 -3.63 23.67 -29.59
CA GLN A 129 -3.34 23.32 -30.98
C GLN A 129 -1.92 22.75 -31.12
N SER A 130 -0.92 23.35 -30.46
CA SER A 130 0.46 22.89 -30.49
C SER A 130 0.61 21.49 -29.93
N LEU A 131 -0.08 21.16 -28.83
CA LEU A 131 -0.10 19.81 -28.27
C LEU A 131 -0.70 18.79 -29.24
N VAL A 132 -1.79 19.14 -29.93
CA VAL A 132 -2.42 18.23 -30.90
C VAL A 132 -1.53 18.03 -32.13
N TRP A 133 -0.88 19.08 -32.63
CA TRP A 133 0.07 18.97 -33.73
C TRP A 133 1.32 18.17 -33.36
N ALA A 134 1.82 18.33 -32.13
CA ALA A 134 2.94 17.53 -31.63
C ALA A 134 2.57 16.03 -31.59
N TRP A 135 1.37 15.69 -31.13
CA TRP A 135 0.88 14.32 -31.17
C TRP A 135 0.72 13.79 -32.60
N PHE A 136 0.17 14.59 -33.51
CA PHE A 136 0.06 14.21 -34.93
C PHE A 136 1.44 13.92 -35.55
N ALA A 137 2.43 14.79 -35.32
CA ALA A 137 3.80 14.59 -35.77
C ALA A 137 4.40 13.30 -35.18
N PHE A 138 4.13 13.01 -33.91
CA PHE A 138 4.57 11.79 -33.25
C PHE A 138 3.98 10.52 -33.89
N VAL A 139 2.67 10.48 -34.12
CA VAL A 139 1.98 9.35 -34.79
C VAL A 139 2.52 9.12 -36.20
N ARG A 140 2.72 10.20 -36.96
CA ARG A 140 3.35 10.16 -38.29
C ARG A 140 4.77 9.57 -38.24
N GLY A 141 5.55 9.94 -37.24
CA GLY A 141 6.87 9.36 -36.97
C GLY A 141 6.79 7.86 -36.74
N ILE A 142 5.89 7.42 -35.85
CA ILE A 142 5.65 5.99 -35.56
C ILE A 142 5.32 5.21 -36.85
N HIS A 143 4.40 5.71 -37.69
CA HIS A 143 4.09 5.07 -38.97
C HIS A 143 5.31 4.96 -39.89
N THR A 144 6.13 6.01 -39.95
CA THR A 144 7.35 6.03 -40.76
C THR A 144 8.34 4.96 -40.27
N PHE A 145 8.57 4.87 -38.96
CA PHE A 145 9.46 3.86 -38.39
C PHE A 145 8.97 2.43 -38.63
N ARG A 146 7.65 2.18 -38.50
CA ARG A 146 7.05 0.88 -38.84
C ARG A 146 7.23 0.52 -40.31
N TYR A 147 7.12 1.51 -41.20
CA TYR A 147 7.29 1.31 -42.64
C TYR A 147 8.74 0.97 -43.01
N ILE A 148 9.72 1.64 -42.41
CA ILE A 148 11.13 1.43 -42.73
C ILE A 148 11.77 0.25 -41.99
N TYR A 149 11.22 -0.17 -40.85
CA TYR A 149 11.76 -1.27 -40.03
C TYR A 149 12.12 -2.54 -40.83
N PRO A 150 11.24 -3.10 -41.69
CA PRO A 150 11.56 -4.33 -42.42
C PRO A 150 12.77 -4.17 -43.36
N MET A 151 13.02 -2.97 -43.88
CA MET A 151 14.18 -2.70 -44.73
C MET A 151 15.47 -2.73 -43.92
N PHE A 152 15.50 -2.07 -42.76
CA PHE A 152 16.66 -2.04 -41.88
C PHE A 152 16.96 -3.41 -41.25
N GLN A 153 15.90 -4.18 -40.94
CA GLN A 153 16.05 -5.56 -40.47
C GLN A 153 16.69 -6.45 -41.53
N LYS A 154 16.24 -6.38 -42.79
CA LYS A 154 16.81 -7.17 -43.90
C LYS A 154 18.26 -6.79 -44.22
N LEU A 155 18.61 -5.52 -44.05
CA LEU A 155 19.97 -5.02 -44.21
C LEU A 155 20.92 -5.46 -43.09
N GLY A 156 20.41 -6.08 -42.02
CA GLY A 156 21.21 -6.42 -40.84
C GLY A 156 21.76 -5.18 -40.12
N SER A 157 21.09 -4.03 -40.26
CA SER A 157 21.55 -2.78 -39.64
C SER A 157 21.43 -2.88 -38.12
N ASN A 158 22.47 -2.42 -37.42
CA ASN A 158 22.46 -2.25 -35.97
C ASN A 158 21.35 -1.30 -35.47
N MET A 159 20.83 -0.42 -36.33
CA MET A 159 19.72 0.50 -36.00
C MET A 159 18.34 -0.16 -36.04
N ALA A 160 18.21 -1.38 -36.56
CA ALA A 160 16.91 -2.04 -36.70
C ALA A 160 16.16 -2.19 -35.37
N GLY A 161 16.89 -2.40 -34.27
CA GLY A 161 16.32 -2.47 -32.92
C GLY A 161 15.71 -1.14 -32.46
N GLU A 162 16.39 -0.02 -32.69
CA GLU A 162 15.87 1.30 -32.32
C GLU A 162 14.65 1.69 -33.15
N ILE A 163 14.69 1.41 -34.45
CA ILE A 163 13.56 1.66 -35.35
C ILE A 163 12.34 0.81 -34.92
N TYR A 164 12.58 -0.43 -34.47
CA TYR A 164 11.51 -1.26 -33.91
C TYR A 164 10.89 -0.63 -32.66
N GLY A 165 11.71 -0.19 -31.69
CA GLY A 165 11.23 0.47 -30.48
C GLY A 165 10.37 1.69 -30.78
N GLN A 166 10.86 2.58 -31.63
CA GLN A 166 10.15 3.82 -32.01
C GLN A 166 8.87 3.54 -32.82
N GLY A 167 8.86 2.51 -33.67
CA GLY A 167 7.69 2.16 -34.48
C GLY A 167 6.63 1.34 -33.75
N PHE A 168 7.01 0.45 -32.85
CA PHE A 168 6.10 -0.53 -32.27
C PHE A 168 5.86 -0.31 -30.78
N GLU A 169 6.89 -0.02 -29.99
CA GLU A 169 6.75 0.14 -28.53
C GLU A 169 6.11 1.47 -28.17
N TYR A 170 6.48 2.55 -28.88
CA TYR A 170 5.95 3.90 -28.62
C TYR A 170 4.49 4.09 -29.04
N SER A 171 3.91 3.11 -29.74
CA SER A 171 2.48 3.09 -30.10
C SER A 171 1.58 3.24 -28.87
N HIS A 172 1.97 2.67 -27.72
CA HIS A 172 1.18 2.77 -26.49
C HIS A 172 1.14 4.20 -25.92
N THR A 173 2.27 4.91 -25.99
CA THR A 173 2.38 6.33 -25.57
C THR A 173 1.49 7.21 -26.45
N ALA A 174 1.51 6.99 -27.77
CA ALA A 174 0.66 7.71 -28.70
C ALA A 174 -0.85 7.45 -28.45
N GLN A 175 -1.25 6.21 -28.17
CA GLN A 175 -2.63 5.87 -27.80
C GLN A 175 -3.06 6.55 -26.49
N SER A 176 -2.18 6.61 -25.49
CA SER A 176 -2.47 7.25 -24.21
C SER A 176 -2.64 8.76 -24.36
N ALA A 177 -1.75 9.41 -25.11
CA ALA A 177 -1.84 10.83 -25.43
C ALA A 177 -3.10 11.16 -26.24
N HIS A 178 -3.48 10.30 -27.19
CA HIS A 178 -4.71 10.44 -27.98
C HIS A 178 -5.95 10.54 -27.08
N LYS A 179 -6.12 9.66 -26.10
CA LYS A 179 -7.26 9.69 -25.17
C LYS A 179 -7.37 11.01 -24.41
N ILE A 180 -6.23 11.57 -24.00
CA ILE A 180 -6.18 12.85 -23.30
C ILE A 180 -6.60 13.97 -24.23
N LEU A 181 -5.99 14.04 -25.42
CA LEU A 181 -6.28 15.07 -26.42
C LEU A 181 -7.73 15.00 -26.90
N GLU A 182 -8.24 13.81 -27.19
CA GLU A 182 -9.64 13.59 -27.57
C GLU A 182 -10.61 14.13 -26.53
N ARG A 183 -10.33 13.88 -25.24
CA ARG A 183 -11.14 14.35 -24.11
C ARG A 183 -11.13 15.87 -23.99
N ILE A 184 -9.94 16.50 -23.99
CA ILE A 184 -9.82 17.94 -23.75
C ILE A 184 -10.20 18.78 -24.97
N THR A 185 -10.14 18.21 -26.18
CA THR A 185 -10.53 18.90 -27.42
C THR A 185 -11.95 18.54 -27.88
N LYS A 186 -12.73 17.78 -27.10
CA LYS A 186 -14.02 17.19 -27.54
C LYS A 186 -15.01 18.21 -28.08
N GLU A 187 -15.04 19.39 -27.48
CA GLU A 187 -16.00 20.45 -27.77
C GLU A 187 -15.55 21.40 -28.88
N PHE A 188 -14.32 21.25 -29.38
CA PHE A 188 -13.79 22.10 -30.44
C PHE A 188 -14.18 21.56 -31.83
N ASP A 189 -14.61 22.47 -32.70
CA ASP A 189 -14.94 22.15 -34.07
C ASP A 189 -13.69 21.91 -34.92
N CYS A 190 -13.77 20.92 -35.80
CA CYS A 190 -12.72 20.67 -36.78
C CYS A 190 -12.87 21.65 -37.96
N ASP A 191 -12.21 22.81 -37.87
CA ASP A 191 -12.17 23.80 -38.95
C ASP A 191 -10.98 23.55 -39.92
N PRO A 192 -11.24 23.22 -41.21
CA PRO A 192 -10.19 23.02 -42.21
C PRO A 192 -9.32 24.25 -42.49
N MET A 193 -9.82 25.45 -42.23
CA MET A 193 -9.15 26.72 -42.55
C MET A 193 -8.21 27.20 -41.44
N THR A 194 -8.26 26.58 -40.26
CA THR A 194 -7.41 26.91 -39.11
C THR A 194 -6.50 25.74 -38.74
N SER A 195 -5.64 25.96 -37.74
CA SER A 195 -4.82 24.92 -37.14
C SER A 195 -5.64 23.77 -36.55
N TRP A 196 -6.92 23.96 -36.27
CA TRP A 196 -7.83 22.91 -35.78
C TRP A 196 -8.14 21.81 -36.78
N ARG A 197 -7.77 21.96 -38.06
CA ARG A 197 -7.82 20.88 -39.06
C ARG A 197 -7.14 19.59 -38.61
N VAL A 198 -6.17 19.68 -37.69
CA VAL A 198 -5.49 18.52 -37.12
C VAL A 198 -6.42 17.61 -36.34
N LEU A 199 -7.54 18.12 -35.81
CA LEU A 199 -8.53 17.33 -35.08
C LEU A 199 -9.13 16.23 -35.94
N LYS A 200 -9.20 16.40 -37.26
CA LYS A 200 -9.60 15.33 -38.18
C LYS A 200 -8.79 14.05 -37.91
N TYR A 201 -7.48 14.18 -37.78
CA TYR A 201 -6.59 13.04 -37.54
C TYR A 201 -6.74 12.46 -36.14
N VAL A 202 -7.08 13.29 -35.15
CA VAL A 202 -7.40 12.82 -33.79
C VAL A 202 -8.70 12.01 -33.82
N ARG A 203 -9.75 12.48 -34.52
CA ARG A 203 -11.06 11.78 -34.58
C ARG A 203 -11.02 10.51 -35.42
N GLU A 204 -10.22 10.49 -36.48
CA GLU A 204 -10.10 9.34 -37.40
C GLU A 204 -8.98 8.35 -37.00
N PHE A 205 -8.31 8.58 -35.87
CA PHE A 205 -7.17 7.78 -35.45
C PHE A 205 -7.53 6.30 -35.24
N ASP A 206 -6.80 5.41 -35.92
CA ASP A 206 -6.88 3.96 -35.70
C ASP A 206 -5.82 3.53 -34.67
N PRO A 207 -6.21 3.16 -33.43
CA PRO A 207 -5.25 2.79 -32.39
C PRO A 207 -4.49 1.51 -32.71
N THR A 208 -4.93 0.71 -33.69
CA THR A 208 -4.21 -0.49 -34.14
C THR A 208 -3.06 -0.18 -35.08
N PHE A 209 -2.91 1.08 -35.52
CA PHE A 209 -1.90 1.54 -36.48
C PHE A 209 -1.91 0.76 -37.82
N LYS A 210 -3.05 0.16 -38.17
CA LYS A 210 -3.22 -0.56 -39.45
C LYS A 210 -3.52 0.41 -40.58
N LYS A 211 -4.27 1.47 -40.31
CA LYS A 211 -4.51 2.57 -41.24
C LYS A 211 -3.45 3.65 -41.06
N LEU A 212 -2.92 4.14 -42.18
CA LEU A 212 -2.04 5.30 -42.17
C LEU A 212 -2.85 6.56 -41.89
N VAL A 213 -2.34 7.39 -40.98
CA VAL A 213 -2.80 8.77 -40.84
C VAL A 213 -2.03 9.61 -41.88
N ILE A 214 -2.69 9.93 -43.00
CA ILE A 214 -2.12 10.69 -44.13
C ILE A 214 -2.72 12.09 -44.15
#